data_AF-A0A1E4QZ26-F1
#
_entry.id   AF-A0A1E4QZ26-F1
#
_cell.length_a   1.000
_cell.length_b   1.000
_cell.length_c   1.000
_cell.angle_alpha   90.00
_cell.angle_beta   90.00
_cell.angle_gamma   90.00
#
_symmetry.space_group_name_H-M   'P 1'
#
loop_
_entity.id
_entity.type
_entity.pdbx_description
1 polymer ?
#
loop_
_entity_poly.entity_id
_entity_poly.type
_entity_poly.pdbx_seq_one_letter_code
_entity_poly.pdbx_strand_id
1 'polypeptide(L)'
;MGFGELMKYTPNLNLKKPEGTESVLISDINENMEVLDTAVSELQKGTASIPDLETEDKTIGGAINEVKNEVINVRQEIESHVINPMPHIYTNSDNNKKYRIGFGVDAGGFYYIQQEVE
;
A
#
# COMPACT_ATOMS: atom_id res chain seq x y z
N MET A 1 -32.98 -45.55 2.06
CA MET A 1 -32.62 -44.13 2.26
C MET A 1 -31.12 -44.08 2.44
N GLY A 2 -30.37 -43.75 1.39
CA GLY A 2 -28.92 -43.63 1.48
C GLY A 2 -28.59 -42.31 2.17
N PHE A 3 -27.95 -42.38 3.33
CA PHE A 3 -27.33 -41.21 3.93
C PHE A 3 -26.11 -40.88 3.05
N GLY A 4 -26.27 -39.92 2.14
CA GLY A 4 -25.11 -39.31 1.50
C GLY A 4 -24.38 -38.53 2.59
N GLU A 5 -23.16 -38.94 2.93
CA GLU A 5 -22.29 -38.17 3.82
C GLU A 5 -22.17 -36.75 3.27
N LEU A 6 -22.49 -35.77 4.11
CA LEU A 6 -22.37 -34.37 3.76
C LEU A 6 -20.87 -34.05 3.64
N MET A 7 -20.42 -33.71 2.43
CA MET A 7 -19.01 -33.41 2.17
C MET A 7 -18.52 -32.28 3.09
N LYS A 8 -17.42 -32.51 3.80
CA LYS A 8 -16.77 -31.49 4.66
C LYS A 8 -15.80 -30.65 3.86
N TYR A 9 -15.49 -29.47 4.40
CA TYR A 9 -14.61 -28.50 3.75
C TYR A 9 -13.54 -27.94 4.72
N THR A 10 -12.39 -27.56 4.19
CA THR A 10 -11.36 -26.84 4.95
C THR A 10 -11.81 -25.40 5.24
N PRO A 11 -11.43 -24.79 6.38
CA PRO A 11 -11.93 -23.47 6.77
C PRO A 11 -11.39 -22.30 5.92
N ASN A 12 -10.20 -22.43 5.33
CA ASN A 12 -9.52 -21.29 4.70
C ASN A 12 -9.83 -21.17 3.20
N LEU A 13 -9.72 -22.29 2.48
CA LEU A 13 -9.87 -22.32 1.02
C LEU A 13 -11.08 -23.13 0.58
N ASN A 14 -11.93 -23.55 1.52
CA ASN A 14 -13.11 -24.36 1.24
C ASN A 14 -12.83 -25.59 0.37
N LEU A 15 -11.66 -26.22 0.55
CA LEU A 15 -11.27 -27.44 -0.16
C LEU A 15 -12.08 -28.61 0.37
N LYS A 16 -12.50 -29.49 -0.53
CA LYS A 16 -13.16 -30.76 -0.20
C LYS A 16 -12.26 -31.59 0.70
N LYS A 17 -12.75 -31.93 1.89
CA LYS A 17 -11.99 -32.62 2.94
C LYS A 17 -12.64 -33.96 3.29
N PRO A 18 -12.26 -35.04 2.59
CA PRO A 18 -12.76 -36.37 2.92
C PRO A 18 -12.24 -36.86 4.27
N GLU A 19 -13.02 -37.68 4.96
CA GLU A 19 -12.63 -38.36 6.21
C GLU A 19 -11.91 -39.68 5.93
N GLY A 20 -11.24 -40.26 6.94
CA GLY A 20 -10.20 -41.27 6.78
C GLY A 20 -10.54 -42.54 5.99
N THR A 21 -11.82 -42.89 5.85
CA THR A 21 -12.28 -44.05 5.05
C THR A 21 -13.22 -43.67 3.90
N GLU A 22 -13.41 -42.38 3.64
CA GLU A 22 -14.26 -41.91 2.54
C GLU A 22 -13.59 -42.16 1.18
N SER A 23 -14.38 -42.61 0.21
CA SER A 23 -13.91 -42.73 -1.18
C SER A 23 -13.90 -41.35 -1.82
N VAL A 24 -12.81 -41.00 -2.51
CA VAL A 24 -12.62 -39.68 -3.14
C VAL A 24 -12.68 -39.81 -4.66
N LEU A 25 -13.46 -38.94 -5.31
CA LEU A 25 -13.44 -38.86 -6.77
C LEU A 25 -12.22 -38.05 -7.22
N ILE A 26 -11.60 -38.45 -8.33
CA ILE A 26 -10.47 -37.69 -8.93
C ILE A 26 -10.90 -36.26 -9.28
N SER A 27 -12.16 -36.04 -9.65
CA SER A 27 -12.71 -34.70 -9.87
C SER A 27 -12.59 -33.80 -8.64
N ASP A 28 -12.82 -34.35 -7.45
CA ASP A 28 -12.73 -33.59 -6.19
C ASP A 28 -11.29 -33.15 -5.91
N ILE A 29 -10.32 -34.01 -6.25
CA ILE A 29 -8.90 -33.69 -6.13
C ILE A 29 -8.52 -32.59 -7.12
N ASN A 30 -8.96 -32.70 -8.38
CA ASN A 30 -8.65 -31.73 -9.42
C ASN A 30 -9.22 -30.33 -9.08
N GLU A 31 -10.46 -30.28 -8.60
CA GLU A 31 -11.08 -29.02 -8.15
C GLU A 31 -10.29 -28.40 -6.98
N ASN A 32 -9.91 -29.20 -5.98
CA ASN A 32 -9.06 -28.71 -4.89
C ASN A 32 -7.71 -28.18 -5.39
N MET A 33 -7.11 -28.85 -6.38
CA MET A 33 -5.83 -28.42 -6.96
C MET A 33 -5.96 -27.11 -7.73
N GLU A 34 -7.08 -26.87 -8.42
CA GLU A 34 -7.35 -25.60 -9.11
C GLU A 34 -7.48 -24.43 -8.12
N VAL A 35 -8.16 -24.66 -6.99
CA VAL A 35 -8.27 -23.66 -5.90
C VAL A 35 -6.90 -23.37 -5.28
N LEU A 36 -6.10 -24.42 -5.03
CA LEU A 36 -4.75 -24.26 -4.47
C LEU A 36 -3.80 -23.53 -5.44
N ASP A 37 -3.81 -23.90 -6.73
CA ASP A 37 -2.98 -23.25 -7.75
C ASP A 37 -3.31 -21.76 -7.85
N THR A 38 -4.59 -21.42 -7.88
CA THR A 38 -5.07 -20.03 -7.90
C THR A 38 -4.59 -19.26 -6.66
N ALA A 39 -4.82 -19.79 -5.45
CA ALA A 39 -4.42 -19.13 -4.21
C ALA A 39 -2.90 -18.93 -4.12
N VAL A 40 -2.11 -19.92 -4.53
CA VAL A 40 -0.64 -19.82 -4.55
C VAL A 40 -0.18 -18.79 -5.59
N SER A 41 -0.81 -18.77 -6.76
CA SER A 41 -0.53 -17.79 -7.83
C SER A 41 -0.78 -16.36 -7.36
N GLU A 42 -1.90 -16.11 -6.67
CA GLU A 42 -2.24 -14.79 -6.12
C GLU A 42 -1.26 -14.36 -5.03
N LEU A 43 -0.83 -15.27 -4.16
CA LEU A 43 0.20 -15.00 -3.15
C LEU A 43 1.54 -14.65 -3.80
N GLN A 44 1.98 -15.39 -4.82
CA GLN A 44 3.23 -15.13 -5.54
C GLN A 44 3.23 -13.79 -6.28
N LYS A 45 2.09 -13.41 -6.85
CA LYS A 45 1.90 -12.11 -7.51
C LYS A 45 1.72 -10.96 -6.51
N GLY A 46 1.55 -11.28 -5.21
CA GLY A 46 1.25 -10.30 -4.18
C GLY A 46 -0.12 -9.65 -4.36
N THR A 47 -1.04 -10.30 -5.08
CA THR A 47 -2.40 -9.82 -5.40
C THR A 47 -3.47 -10.39 -4.47
N ALA A 48 -3.09 -11.29 -3.56
CA ALA A 48 -3.97 -11.75 -2.50
C ALA A 48 -4.43 -10.55 -1.65
N SER A 49 -5.74 -10.47 -1.40
CA SER A 49 -6.34 -9.39 -0.62
C SER A 49 -6.06 -9.55 0.88
N ILE A 50 -5.64 -8.46 1.52
CA ILE A 50 -5.36 -8.31 2.94
C ILE A 50 -6.22 -7.14 3.44
N PRO A 51 -7.46 -7.40 3.90
CA PRO A 51 -8.44 -6.36 4.22
C PRO A 51 -7.99 -5.33 5.26
N ASP A 52 -7.13 -5.76 6.18
CA ASP A 52 -6.65 -4.96 7.31
C ASP A 52 -5.50 -4.00 6.93
N LEU A 53 -5.06 -3.98 5.67
CA LEU A 53 -4.11 -2.96 5.22
C LEU A 53 -4.80 -1.58 5.23
N GLU A 54 -4.16 -0.58 5.82
CA GLU A 54 -4.61 0.82 5.77
C GLU A 54 -4.18 1.53 4.48
N THR A 55 -4.30 0.85 3.33
CA THR A 55 -3.96 1.33 1.99
C THR A 55 -5.20 1.34 1.09
N GLU A 56 -5.19 2.11 0.01
CA GLU A 56 -6.30 2.10 -0.96
C GLU A 56 -6.40 0.73 -1.67
N ASP A 57 -5.25 0.18 -2.07
CA ASP A 57 -5.13 -1.17 -2.64
C ASP A 57 -4.76 -2.17 -1.55
N LYS A 58 -5.68 -3.08 -1.23
CA LYS A 58 -5.57 -4.09 -0.15
C LYS A 58 -4.65 -5.26 -0.49
N THR A 59 -3.73 -5.10 -1.44
CA THR A 59 -2.75 -6.13 -1.79
C THR A 59 -1.35 -5.70 -1.36
N ILE A 60 -0.43 -6.66 -1.20
CA ILE A 60 0.97 -6.34 -0.90
C ILE A 60 1.57 -5.49 -2.03
N GLY A 61 1.24 -5.83 -3.29
CA GLY A 61 1.68 -5.05 -4.45
C GLY A 61 1.16 -3.62 -4.41
N GLY A 62 -0.10 -3.44 -4.05
CA GLY A 62 -0.74 -2.14 -3.82
C GLY A 62 -0.02 -1.28 -2.80
N ALA A 63 0.16 -1.83 -1.59
CA ALA A 63 0.83 -1.13 -0.50
C ALA A 63 2.27 -0.74 -0.83
N ILE A 64 3.04 -1.61 -1.51
CA ILE A 64 4.41 -1.29 -1.94
C ILE A 64 4.41 -0.14 -2.96
N ASN A 65 3.46 -0.13 -3.89
CA ASN A 65 3.35 0.93 -4.88
C ASN A 65 3.00 2.29 -4.25
N GLU A 66 2.11 2.29 -3.25
CA GLU A 66 1.76 3.50 -2.49
C GLU A 66 2.99 4.08 -1.78
N VAL A 67 3.70 3.27 -0.99
CA VAL A 67 4.95 3.68 -0.31
C VAL A 67 5.99 4.17 -1.31
N LYS A 68 6.15 3.48 -2.45
CA LYS A 68 7.09 3.89 -3.49
C LYS A 68 6.75 5.27 -4.06
N ASN A 69 5.47 5.56 -4.27
CA ASN A 69 5.02 6.85 -4.76
C ASN A 69 5.26 7.96 -3.72
N GLU A 70 4.99 7.71 -2.44
CA GLU A 70 5.31 8.65 -1.37
C GLU A 70 6.82 8.98 -1.32
N VAL A 71 7.67 7.95 -1.41
CA VAL A 71 9.13 8.13 -1.45
C VAL A 71 9.57 8.96 -2.66
N ILE A 72 8.96 8.73 -3.84
CA ILE A 72 9.23 9.53 -5.03
C ILE A 72 8.82 10.99 -4.82
N ASN A 73 7.65 11.23 -4.24
CA ASN A 73 7.15 12.58 -3.97
C ASN A 73 8.06 13.32 -2.98
N VAL A 74 8.40 12.69 -1.85
CA VAL A 74 9.33 13.26 -0.85
C VAL A 74 10.69 13.57 -1.48
N ARG A 75 11.20 12.67 -2.33
CA ARG A 75 12.47 12.91 -3.02
C ARG A 75 12.38 14.12 -3.95
N GLN A 76 11.31 14.24 -4.74
CA GLN A 76 11.10 15.39 -5.63
C GLN A 76 10.97 16.69 -4.85
N GLU A 77 10.28 16.69 -3.70
CA GLU A 77 10.20 17.85 -2.82
C GLU A 77 11.58 18.25 -2.30
N ILE A 78 12.41 17.30 -1.85
CA ILE A 78 13.78 17.58 -1.41
C ILE A 78 14.63 18.14 -2.55
N GLU A 79 14.59 17.52 -3.74
CA GLU A 79 15.32 18.00 -4.92
C GLU A 79 14.89 19.43 -5.30
N SER A 80 13.59 19.74 -5.21
CA SER A 80 13.05 21.09 -5.40
C SER A 80 13.61 22.08 -4.36
N HIS A 81 13.72 21.70 -3.09
CA HIS A 81 14.30 22.53 -2.03
C HIS A 81 15.82 22.74 -2.19
N VAL A 82 16.54 21.82 -2.84
CA VAL A 82 17.96 22.02 -3.17
C VAL A 82 18.11 23.04 -4.31
N ILE A 83 17.24 22.99 -5.31
CA ILE A 83 17.27 23.92 -6.47
C ILE A 83 16.78 25.31 -6.05
N ASN A 84 15.69 25.37 -5.28
CA ASN A 84 15.11 26.59 -4.75
C ASN A 84 14.99 26.47 -3.22
N PRO A 85 15.93 27.06 -2.45
CA PRO A 85 15.98 26.91 -1.00
C PRO A 85 14.86 27.63 -0.24
N MET A 86 14.04 28.45 -0.92
CA MET A 86 12.91 29.18 -0.32
C MET A 86 11.65 29.08 -1.19
N PRO A 87 11.08 27.87 -1.39
CA PRO A 87 9.99 27.67 -2.33
C PRO A 87 8.61 28.02 -1.76
N HIS A 88 8.49 28.14 -0.44
CA HIS A 88 7.21 28.39 0.22
C HIS A 88 6.85 29.87 0.19
N ILE A 89 5.67 30.19 -0.33
CA ILE A 89 5.11 31.54 -0.40
C ILE A 89 3.82 31.59 0.41
N TYR A 90 3.63 32.67 1.17
CA TYR A 90 2.39 32.95 1.87
C TYR A 90 1.97 34.40 1.67
N THR A 91 0.68 34.68 1.85
CA THR A 91 0.14 36.05 1.89
C THR A 91 0.03 36.48 3.34
N ASN A 92 0.60 37.63 3.68
CA ASN A 92 0.52 38.21 5.02
C ASN A 92 -0.85 38.88 5.21
N SER A 93 -1.55 38.53 6.28
CA SER A 93 -2.91 39.03 6.55
C SER A 93 -2.98 40.51 6.92
N ASP A 94 -1.90 41.10 7.45
CA ASP A 94 -1.89 42.48 7.94
C ASP A 94 -1.71 43.49 6.80
N ASN A 95 -0.95 43.12 5.76
CA ASN A 95 -0.59 44.02 4.68
C ASN A 95 -0.94 43.50 3.27
N ASN A 96 -1.52 42.30 3.18
CA ASN A 96 -1.92 41.62 1.95
C ASN A 96 -0.79 41.41 0.91
N LYS A 97 0.47 41.49 1.35
CA LYS A 97 1.65 41.24 0.52
C LYS A 97 2.08 39.79 0.58
N LYS A 98 2.74 39.31 -0.47
CA LYS A 98 3.30 37.96 -0.52
C LYS A 98 4.73 37.95 -0.01
N TYR A 99 5.09 36.90 0.71
CA TYR A 99 6.44 36.67 1.19
C TYR A 99 6.86 35.22 0.92
N ARG A 100 8.12 35.02 0.56
CA ARG A 100 8.77 33.70 0.57
C ARG A 100 9.51 33.49 1.89
N ILE A 101 9.49 32.25 2.38
CA ILE A 101 10.14 31.86 3.64
C ILE A 101 11.31 30.92 3.35
N GLY A 102 12.40 31.08 4.09
CA GLY A 102 13.51 30.15 4.13
C GLY A 102 14.29 30.17 5.43
N PHE A 103 15.41 29.46 5.42
CA PHE A 103 16.33 29.35 6.54
C PHE A 103 17.76 29.59 6.08
N GLY A 104 18.56 30.19 6.95
CA GLY A 104 19.99 30.42 6.72
C GLY A 104 20.82 30.09 7.95
N VAL A 105 22.13 29.94 7.73
CA VAL A 105 23.12 29.74 8.80
C VAL A 105 24.31 30.64 8.51
N ASP A 106 24.73 31.40 9.52
CA ASP A 106 25.95 32.23 9.47
C ASP A 106 26.77 32.08 10.76
N ALA A 107 27.74 32.97 10.98
CA ALA A 107 28.58 32.97 12.17
C ALA A 107 27.81 33.20 13.49
N GLY A 108 26.60 33.79 13.42
CA GLY A 108 25.70 34.01 14.54
C GLY A 108 24.72 32.85 14.80
N GLY A 109 24.67 31.85 13.92
CA GLY A 109 23.84 30.64 14.07
C GLY A 109 22.72 30.54 13.04
N PHE A 110 21.63 29.85 13.43
CA PHE A 110 20.46 29.63 12.57
C PHE A 110 19.51 30.82 12.60
N TYR A 111 19.03 31.26 11.43
CA TYR A 111 18.06 32.36 11.31
C TYR A 111 16.99 32.08 10.25
N TYR A 112 15.82 32.70 10.41
CA TYR A 112 14.75 32.66 9.39
C TYR A 112 14.93 33.78 8.38
N ILE A 113 14.56 33.52 7.12
CA ILE A 113 14.54 34.50 6.04
C ILE A 113 13.09 34.71 5.63
N GLN A 114 12.66 35.96 5.61
CA GLN A 114 11.37 36.37 5.05
C GLN A 114 11.64 37.45 4.01
N GLN A 115 11.24 37.21 2.77
CA GLN A 115 11.48 38.13 1.67
C GLN A 115 10.17 38.43 0.94
N GLU A 116 9.84 39.71 0.80
CA GLU A 116 8.69 40.15 -0.01
C GLU A 116 8.90 39.71 -1.46
N VAL A 117 7.85 39.14 -2.07
CA VAL A 117 7.82 38.74 -3.48
C VAL A 117 6.89 39.71 -4.21
N GLU A 118 7.37 40.28 -5.31
CA GLU A 118 6.58 41.15 -6.21
C GLU A 118 5.40 40.41 -6.85
#